data_AF-A0A800ESY2-F1
#
_entry.id   AF-A0A800ESY2-F1
#
_cell.length_a   1.000
_cell.length_b   1.000
_cell.length_c   1.000
_cell.angle_alpha   90.00
_cell.angle_beta   90.00
_cell.angle_gamma   90.00
#
_symmetry.space_group_name_H-M   'P 1'
#
loop_
_entity.id
_entity.type
_entity.pdbx_description
1 polymer ?
#
loop_
_entity_poly.entity_id
_entity_poly.type
_entity_poly.pdbx_seq_one_letter_code
_entity_poly.pdbx_strand_id
1 'polypeptide(L)'
;PGYSLHSELEMLVLAGLSPLEALEAATVRPAQFFGRSGEMGTVEEGRLADLVLLSQNPLDDIANTRSVLAVVSRGEFLSREELDALVR
;
A
#
# COMPACT_ATOMS: atom_id res chain seq x y z
N PRO A 1 -14.02 -5.92 -3.08
CA PRO A 1 -13.52 -4.54 -2.88
C PRO A 1 -11.99 -4.57 -2.66
N GLY A 2 -11.24 -3.55 -3.10
CA GLY A 2 -9.77 -3.48 -2.88
C GLY A 2 -8.88 -3.81 -4.09
N TYR A 3 -9.34 -4.64 -5.04
CA TYR A 3 -8.54 -4.96 -6.24
C TYR A 3 -8.32 -3.76 -7.18
N SER A 4 -9.29 -2.84 -7.25
CA SER A 4 -9.25 -1.68 -8.16
C SER A 4 -8.07 -0.75 -7.90
N LEU A 5 -7.61 -0.63 -6.66
CA LEU A 5 -6.49 0.24 -6.30
C LEU A 5 -5.21 -0.14 -7.07
N HIS A 6 -4.93 -1.44 -7.22
CA HIS A 6 -3.74 -1.89 -7.97
C HIS A 6 -3.83 -1.50 -9.45
N SER A 7 -5.02 -1.63 -10.04
CA SER A 7 -5.26 -1.18 -11.42
C SER A 7 -5.16 0.34 -11.55
N GLU A 8 -5.59 1.10 -10.55
CA GLU A 8 -5.42 2.56 -10.53
C GLU A 8 -3.94 2.96 -10.45
N LEU A 9 -3.12 2.28 -9.64
CA LEU A 9 -1.68 2.51 -9.59
C LEU A 9 -0.99 2.25 -10.92
N GLU A 10 -1.36 1.18 -11.63
CA GLU A 10 -0.90 0.94 -12.99
C GLU A 10 -1.33 2.04 -13.96
N MET A 11 -2.57 2.52 -13.87
CA MET A 11 -3.05 3.63 -14.70
C MET A 11 -2.28 4.92 -14.45
N LEU A 12 -1.87 5.20 -13.21
CA LEU A 12 -1.02 6.34 -12.88
C LEU A 12 0.37 6.22 -13.53
N VAL A 13 0.97 5.03 -13.49
CA VAL A 13 2.25 4.79 -14.17
C VAL A 13 2.10 4.87 -15.69
N LEU A 14 1.02 4.33 -16.26
CA LEU A 14 0.69 4.50 -17.68
C LEU A 14 0.47 5.96 -18.09
N ALA A 15 -0.02 6.79 -17.17
CA ALA A 15 -0.16 8.24 -17.36
C ALA A 15 1.16 9.02 -17.21
N GLY A 16 2.27 8.34 -16.88
CA GLY A 16 3.62 8.91 -16.88
C GLY A 16 4.25 9.11 -15.50
N LEU A 17 3.61 8.67 -14.42
CA LEU A 17 4.25 8.67 -13.09
C LEU A 17 5.29 7.54 -13.01
N SER A 18 6.34 7.77 -12.24
CA SER A 18 7.21 6.68 -11.77
C SER A 18 6.47 5.76 -10.79
N PRO A 19 6.91 4.50 -10.61
CA PRO A 19 6.35 3.62 -9.58
C PRO A 19 6.39 4.22 -8.17
N LEU A 20 7.45 4.97 -7.84
CA LEU A 20 7.56 5.66 -6.56
C LEU A 20 6.48 6.73 -6.40
N GLU A 21 6.28 7.60 -7.40
CA GLU A 21 5.25 8.64 -7.35
C GLU A 21 3.83 8.04 -7.26
N ALA A 22 3.59 6.91 -7.94
CA ALA A 22 2.33 6.19 -7.83
C ALA A 22 2.11 5.64 -6.41
N LEU A 23 3.14 5.06 -5.78
CA LEU A 23 3.07 4.62 -4.38
C LEU A 23 2.84 5.79 -3.42
N GLU A 24 3.53 6.91 -3.62
CA GLU A 24 3.31 8.13 -2.84
C GLU A 24 1.86 8.61 -2.92
N ALA A 25 1.25 8.55 -4.12
CA ALA A 25 -0.14 8.93 -4.35
C ALA A 25 -1.14 8.06 -3.56
N ALA A 26 -0.78 6.82 -3.21
CA ALA A 26 -1.58 5.93 -2.38
C ALA A 26 -1.22 5.96 -0.88
N THR A 27 -0.18 6.69 -0.47
CA THR A 27 0.36 6.64 0.91
C THR A 27 0.56 8.03 1.50
N VAL A 28 1.68 8.68 1.22
CA VAL A 28 2.09 9.94 1.84
C VAL A 28 1.26 11.13 1.35
N ARG A 29 0.86 11.16 0.06
CA ARG A 29 0.13 12.32 -0.50
C ARG A 29 -1.28 12.45 0.09
N PRO A 30 -2.10 11.39 0.23
CA PRO A 30 -3.37 11.49 0.93
C PRO A 30 -3.19 11.86 2.40
N ALA A 31 -2.19 11.31 3.10
CA ALA A 31 -1.91 11.67 4.50
C ALA A 31 -1.62 13.17 4.64
N GLN A 32 -0.83 13.75 3.74
CA GLN A 32 -0.58 15.19 3.68
C GLN A 32 -1.85 15.99 3.39
N PHE A 33 -2.62 15.58 2.38
CA PHE A 33 -3.85 16.26 1.98
C PHE A 33 -4.88 16.32 3.11
N PHE A 34 -5.01 15.25 3.88
CA PHE A 34 -5.94 15.17 5.02
C PHE A 34 -5.34 15.70 6.34
N GLY A 35 -4.11 16.24 6.34
CA GLY A 35 -3.47 16.75 7.55
C GLY A 35 -3.07 15.68 8.58
N ARG A 36 -2.86 14.43 8.12
CA ARG A 36 -2.55 13.25 8.94
C ARG A 36 -1.11 12.75 8.79
N SER A 37 -0.21 13.56 8.26
CA SER A 37 1.21 13.20 8.06
C SER A 37 1.94 12.81 9.35
N GLY A 38 1.47 13.25 10.52
CA GLY A 38 2.04 12.85 11.82
C GLY A 38 1.55 11.48 12.32
N GLU A 39 0.55 10.89 11.66
CA GLU A 39 -0.12 9.66 12.11
C GLU A 39 0.05 8.49 11.14
N MET A 40 0.11 8.75 9.82
CA MET A 40 0.10 7.71 8.80
C MET A 40 0.81 8.12 7.50
N GLY A 41 0.91 7.18 6.55
CA GLY A 41 1.40 7.43 5.19
C GLY A 41 2.90 7.22 4.99
N THR A 42 3.69 6.98 6.04
CA THR A 42 5.09 6.50 5.96
C THR A 42 5.37 5.51 7.08
N VAL A 43 6.51 4.82 7.01
CA VAL A 43 6.99 3.87 8.01
C VAL A 43 7.99 4.58 8.93
N GLU A 44 7.51 5.10 10.05
CA GLU A 44 8.30 5.83 11.05
C GLU A 44 7.78 5.55 12.46
N GLU A 45 8.64 5.73 13.46
CA GLU A 45 8.27 5.56 14.87
C GLU A 45 7.14 6.54 15.27
N GLY A 46 6.21 6.06 16.11
CA GLY A 46 5.08 6.86 16.60
C GLY A 46 3.88 6.95 15.66
N ARG A 47 3.96 6.40 14.44
CA ARG A 47 2.84 6.31 13.48
C ARG A 47 1.99 5.05 13.70
N LEU A 48 0.79 5.03 13.12
CA LEU A 48 -0.05 3.85 13.08
C LEU A 48 0.66 2.71 12.34
N ALA A 49 0.63 1.52 12.93
CA ALA A 49 1.18 0.31 12.33
C ALA A 49 0.23 -0.27 11.27
N ASP A 50 0.05 0.48 10.19
CA ASP A 50 -0.67 0.08 8.98
C ASP A 50 0.36 -0.16 7.86
N LEU A 51 0.65 -1.45 7.59
CA LEU A 51 1.72 -1.87 6.69
C LEU A 51 1.22 -2.95 5.73
N VAL A 52 1.80 -2.99 4.53
CA VAL A 52 1.60 -4.07 3.55
C VAL A 52 2.95 -4.66 3.22
N LEU A 53 3.11 -5.97 3.40
CA LEU A 53 4.32 -6.70 3.06
C LEU A 53 4.17 -7.34 1.68
N LEU A 54 5.14 -7.09 0.79
CA LEU A 54 5.15 -7.59 -0.58
C LEU A 54 6.30 -8.61 -0.77
N SER A 55 6.07 -9.66 -1.57
CA SER A 55 7.13 -10.60 -1.95
C SER A 55 7.98 -10.11 -3.12
N GLN A 56 7.51 -9.08 -3.83
CA GLN A 56 8.20 -8.49 -4.97
C GLN A 56 8.30 -6.97 -4.81
N ASN A 57 9.36 -6.39 -5.37
CA ASN A 57 9.64 -4.96 -5.24
C ASN A 57 8.73 -4.13 -6.17
N PRO A 58 7.87 -3.23 -5.65
CA PRO A 58 6.98 -2.41 -6.45
C PRO A 58 7.68 -1.27 -7.20
N LEU A 59 8.96 -0.99 -6.90
CA LEU A 59 9.73 0.01 -7.63
C LEU A 59 10.28 -0.52 -8.95
N ASP A 60 10.42 -1.84 -9.09
CA ASP A 60 10.83 -2.48 -10.34
C ASP A 60 9.63 -2.60 -11.32
N ASP A 61 8.45 -2.87 -10.78
CA ASP A 61 7.17 -2.88 -11.50
C ASP A 61 6.03 -2.61 -10.51
N ILE A 62 5.20 -1.60 -10.77
CA ILE A 62 4.09 -1.22 -9.89
C ILE A 62 3.03 -2.32 -9.74
N ALA A 63 2.93 -3.24 -10.71
CA ALA A 63 2.03 -4.40 -10.63
C ALA A 63 2.40 -5.34 -9.47
N ASN A 64 3.66 -5.30 -9.00
CA ASN A 64 4.12 -6.07 -7.84
C ASN A 64 3.43 -5.66 -6.53
N THR A 65 2.69 -4.56 -6.49
CA THR A 65 1.80 -4.24 -5.35
C THR A 65 0.75 -5.33 -5.08
N ARG A 66 0.46 -6.22 -6.05
CA ARG A 66 -0.40 -7.40 -5.87
C ARG A 66 0.26 -8.56 -5.11
N SER A 67 1.58 -8.53 -4.94
CA SER A 67 2.36 -9.62 -4.35
C SER A 67 2.28 -9.65 -2.80
N VAL A 68 1.10 -9.36 -2.24
CA VAL A 68 0.88 -9.21 -0.80
C VAL A 68 1.09 -10.55 -0.08
N LEU A 69 2.06 -10.57 0.84
CA LEU A 69 2.34 -11.68 1.74
C LEU A 69 1.63 -11.55 3.09
N ALA A 70 1.50 -10.32 3.58
CA ALA A 70 0.87 -10.03 4.86
C ALA A 70 0.41 -8.57 4.91
N VAL A 71 -0.51 -8.30 5.80
CA VAL A 71 -0.96 -6.95 6.14
C VAL A 71 -0.81 -6.79 7.65
N VAL A 72 -0.27 -5.66 8.07
CA VAL A 72 -0.40 -5.21 9.46
C VAL A 72 -1.46 -4.12 9.47
N SER A 73 -2.51 -4.28 10.28
CA SER A 73 -3.53 -3.25 10.44
C SER A 73 -3.64 -2.87 11.90
N ARG A 74 -3.39 -1.60 12.23
CA ARG A 74 -3.39 -1.07 13.61
C ARG A 74 -2.55 -1.92 14.58
N GLY A 75 -1.45 -2.50 14.08
CA GLY A 75 -0.54 -3.36 14.83
C GLY A 75 -0.91 -4.84 14.88
N GLU A 76 -2.06 -5.25 14.32
CA GLU A 76 -2.44 -6.65 14.18
C GLU A 76 -1.84 -7.22 12.89
N PHE A 77 -1.08 -8.30 12.99
CA PHE A 77 -0.50 -8.99 11.84
C PHE A 77 -1.49 -10.01 11.28
N LEU A 78 -1.75 -9.92 9.97
CA LEU A 78 -2.60 -10.84 9.21
C LEU A 78 -1.76 -11.52 8.12
N SER A 79 -1.63 -12.85 8.21
CA SER A 79 -0.93 -13.67 7.23
C SER A 79 -1.69 -13.77 5.91
N ARG A 80 -1.02 -14.24 4.86
CA ARG A 80 -1.65 -14.54 3.56
C ARG A 80 -2.86 -15.46 3.72
N GLU A 81 -2.72 -16.50 4.53
CA GLU A 81 -3.77 -17.50 4.78
C GLU A 81 -4.97 -16.89 5.50
N GLU A 82 -4.73 -16.02 6.49
CA GLU A 82 -5.78 -15.29 7.21
C GLU A 82 -6.52 -14.33 6.27
N LEU A 83 -5.77 -13.58 5.45
CA LEU A 83 -6.34 -12.71 4.43
C LEU A 83 -7.21 -13.49 3.43
N ASP A 84 -6.74 -14.64 2.94
CA ASP A 84 -7.51 -15.52 2.06
C ASP A 84 -8.81 -16.01 2.70
N ALA A 85 -8.79 -16.29 3.99
CA ALA A 85 -9.99 -16.72 4.72
C ALA A 85 -11.03 -15.60 4.86
N LEU A 86 -10.62 -14.33 4.90
CA LEU A 86 -11.51 -13.17 5.03
C LEU A 86 -12.30 -12.82 3.77
N VAL A 87 -11.83 -13.25 2.59
CA VAL A 87 -12.45 -12.93 1.29
C VAL A 87 -13.25 -14.10 0.69
N ARG A 88 -13.37 -15.20 1.42
CA ARG A 88 -14.20 -16.37 1.05
C ARG A 88 -15.68 -16.15 1.34
#